data_AF-A0A850ZTT9-F1
#
_entry.id   AF-A0A850ZTT9-F1
#
_cell.length_a   1.000
_cell.length_b   1.000
_cell.length_c   1.000
_cell.angle_alpha   90.00
_cell.angle_beta   90.00
_cell.angle_gamma   90.00
#
_symmetry.space_group_name_H-M   'P 1'
#
loop_
_entity.id
_entity.type
_entity.pdbx_description
1 polymer ?
#
loop_
_entity_poly.entity_id
_entity_poly.type
_entity_poly.pdbx_seq_one_letter_code
_entity_poly.pdbx_strand_id
1 'polypeptide(L)'
;ISSVFFLAVVTIRQQQQQQKPLFSEKMEEFGENIVSYDDEGGGEEDTEAFDISALRTRTVMRTHKPRKKVASEIQSLYRQSLQVGPDSAIFRQFISEKLEEANTDPSVPPYDSLQTYAFEGTGSLAGSLSSLGSTTSDMDQSYDYLADWGPHFKQLAGMYSSHRTVGD
;
A
#
# COMPACT_ATOMS: atom_id res chain seq x y z
N ILE A 1 -12.04 -44.07 34.41
CA ILE A 1 -11.50 -43.06 33.46
C ILE A 1 -12.59 -42.58 32.50
N SER A 2 -13.29 -43.49 31.79
CA SER A 2 -14.41 -43.15 30.88
C SER A 2 -15.53 -42.29 31.53
N SER A 3 -16.03 -42.67 32.71
CA SER A 3 -17.14 -41.93 33.35
C SER A 3 -16.77 -40.51 33.79
N VAL A 4 -15.51 -40.27 34.16
CA VAL A 4 -15.02 -38.93 34.58
C VAL A 4 -14.94 -38.01 33.36
N PHE A 5 -14.52 -38.56 32.22
CA PHE A 5 -14.50 -37.84 30.95
C PHE A 5 -15.92 -37.50 30.48
N PHE A 6 -16.87 -38.43 30.65
CA PHE A 6 -18.27 -38.19 30.35
C PHE A 6 -18.88 -37.09 31.22
N LEU A 7 -18.61 -37.11 32.54
CA LEU A 7 -19.03 -36.04 33.45
C LEU A 7 -18.41 -34.69 33.06
N ALA A 8 -17.12 -34.65 32.70
CA ALA A 8 -16.46 -33.42 32.25
C ALA A 8 -17.08 -32.85 30.96
N VAL A 9 -17.41 -33.70 29.99
CA VAL A 9 -18.08 -33.27 28.75
C VAL A 9 -19.49 -32.77 29.03
N VAL A 10 -20.23 -33.42 29.94
CA VAL A 10 -21.58 -32.99 30.34
C VAL A 10 -21.54 -31.65 31.08
N THR A 11 -20.59 -31.43 32.00
CA THR A 11 -20.46 -30.16 32.73
C THR A 11 -20.04 -29.01 31.82
N ILE A 12 -19.13 -29.25 30.86
CA ILE A 12 -18.74 -28.24 29.86
C ILE A 12 -19.93 -27.88 28.95
N ARG A 13 -20.68 -28.88 28.48
CA ARG A 13 -21.88 -28.64 27.67
C ARG A 13 -22.98 -27.91 28.44
N GLN A 14 -23.15 -28.23 29.72
CA GLN A 14 -24.13 -27.58 30.58
C GLN A 14 -23.71 -26.14 30.91
N GLN A 15 -22.42 -25.87 31.11
CA GLN A 15 -21.89 -24.50 31.21
C GLN A 15 -22.09 -23.71 29.92
N GLN A 16 -21.83 -24.28 28.75
CA GLN A 16 -22.08 -23.60 27.47
C GLN A 16 -23.58 -23.31 27.24
N GLN A 17 -24.48 -24.19 27.70
CA GLN A 17 -25.92 -23.93 27.62
C GLN A 17 -26.44 -22.92 28.66
N GLN A 18 -25.80 -22.82 29.82
CA GLN A 18 -26.08 -21.77 30.83
C GLN A 18 -25.50 -20.41 30.39
N GLN A 19 -24.44 -20.40 29.58
CA GLN A 19 -23.90 -19.22 28.90
C GLN A 19 -24.74 -18.83 27.67
N LYS A 20 -26.07 -19.01 27.73
CA LYS A 20 -26.98 -18.23 26.90
C LYS A 20 -26.88 -16.79 27.41
N PRO A 21 -26.55 -15.81 26.56
CA PRO A 21 -26.53 -14.42 27.02
C PRO A 21 -27.97 -14.05 27.39
N LEU A 22 -28.23 -13.99 28.70
CA LEU A 22 -29.40 -13.35 29.30
C LEU A 22 -29.47 -11.84 28.99
N PHE A 23 -28.55 -11.34 28.16
CA PHE A 23 -28.49 -9.98 27.64
C PHE A 23 -29.13 -9.81 26.26
N SER A 24 -29.78 -10.83 25.68
CA SER A 24 -30.35 -10.72 24.34
C SER A 24 -31.63 -9.87 24.25
N GLU A 25 -32.39 -9.70 25.34
CA GLU A 25 -33.69 -8.99 25.24
C GLU A 25 -33.54 -7.46 25.26
N LYS A 26 -32.38 -6.92 25.66
CA LYS A 26 -32.16 -5.47 25.79
C LYS A 26 -31.22 -4.88 24.72
N MET A 27 -30.69 -5.70 23.82
CA MET A 27 -29.83 -5.27 22.72
C MET A 27 -30.56 -5.22 21.38
N GLU A 28 -31.88 -5.47 21.35
CA GLU A 28 -32.65 -5.36 20.10
C GLU A 28 -33.05 -3.90 19.80
N GLU A 29 -33.12 -3.01 20.81
CA GLU A 29 -33.48 -1.59 20.62
C GLU A 29 -32.28 -0.68 20.25
N PHE A 30 -31.04 -1.17 20.34
CA PHE A 30 -29.83 -0.40 19.96
C PHE A 30 -28.97 -1.09 18.88
N GLY A 31 -29.39 -2.25 18.40
CA GLY A 31 -28.61 -3.11 17.51
C GLY A 31 -28.74 -2.78 16.02
N GLU A 32 -29.66 -1.91 15.62
CA GLU A 32 -29.90 -1.61 14.20
C GLU A 32 -28.80 -0.78 13.53
N ASN A 33 -27.83 -0.26 14.30
CA ASN A 33 -26.76 0.58 13.77
C ASN A 33 -25.36 -0.06 13.86
N ILE A 34 -25.28 -1.36 14.14
CA ILE A 34 -24.01 -2.10 14.07
C ILE A 34 -23.89 -2.69 12.66
N VAL A 35 -23.41 -1.86 11.73
CA VAL A 35 -22.95 -2.33 10.42
C VAL A 35 -21.55 -2.89 10.61
N SER A 36 -21.38 -4.19 10.43
CA SER A 36 -20.07 -4.84 10.42
C SER A 36 -19.37 -4.54 9.10
N TYR A 37 -18.39 -3.65 9.14
CA TYR A 37 -17.48 -3.41 8.02
C TYR A 37 -16.40 -4.50 8.04
N ASP A 38 -16.57 -5.52 7.21
CA ASP A 38 -15.51 -6.50 6.87
C ASP A 38 -15.10 -6.30 5.41
N ASP A 39 -14.93 -5.03 5.02
CA ASP A 39 -14.55 -4.67 3.67
C ASP A 39 -13.33 -3.75 3.72
N GLU A 40 -12.29 -4.22 3.06
CA GLU A 40 -11.04 -3.54 2.84
C GLU A 40 -11.30 -2.34 1.92
N GLY A 41 -11.42 -1.15 2.51
CA GLY A 41 -11.22 0.12 1.82
C GLY A 41 -12.45 0.77 1.18
N GLY A 42 -13.03 1.75 1.89
CA GLY A 42 -13.90 2.78 1.31
C GLY A 42 -13.16 4.12 1.21
N GLY A 43 -11.97 4.11 0.61
CA GLY A 43 -10.95 5.14 0.84
C GLY A 43 -10.82 6.28 -0.17
N GLU A 44 -11.39 6.19 -1.38
CA GLU A 44 -11.07 7.20 -2.41
C GLU A 44 -12.10 7.48 -3.53
N GLU A 45 -13.19 6.72 -3.67
CA GLU A 45 -14.10 6.91 -4.84
C GLU A 45 -14.98 8.17 -4.82
N ASP A 46 -15.24 8.80 -3.66
CA ASP A 46 -16.17 9.94 -3.55
C ASP A 46 -15.48 11.32 -3.44
N THR A 47 -14.25 11.45 -3.91
CA THR A 47 -13.47 12.69 -3.75
C THR A 47 -14.02 13.85 -4.59
N GLU A 48 -14.82 13.57 -5.62
CA GLU A 48 -15.44 14.59 -6.49
C GLU A 48 -16.85 15.01 -6.05
N ALA A 49 -17.46 14.32 -5.08
CA ALA A 49 -18.84 14.59 -4.64
C ALA A 49 -18.96 15.80 -3.69
N PHE A 50 -17.84 16.33 -3.20
CA PHE A 50 -17.83 17.41 -2.19
C PHE A 50 -17.43 18.76 -2.80
N ASP A 51 -18.41 19.64 -3.00
CA ASP A 51 -18.15 21.04 -3.35
C ASP A 51 -17.80 21.87 -2.11
N ILE A 52 -16.49 22.14 -1.92
CA ILE A 52 -15.94 22.94 -0.82
C ILE A 52 -16.47 24.39 -0.86
N SER A 53 -16.95 24.86 -2.01
CA SER A 53 -17.53 26.20 -2.13
C SER A 53 -18.89 26.32 -1.43
N ALA A 54 -19.58 25.21 -1.16
CA ALA A 54 -20.78 25.18 -0.32
C ALA A 54 -20.49 25.53 1.16
N LEU A 55 -19.25 25.34 1.63
CA LEU A 55 -18.81 25.73 2.97
C LEU A 55 -18.50 27.23 3.09
N ARG A 56 -18.34 27.94 1.97
CA ARG A 56 -18.27 29.40 2.00
C ARG A 56 -19.64 29.94 2.35
N THR A 57 -19.84 30.15 3.64
CA THR A 57 -20.95 30.93 4.17
C THR A 57 -20.82 32.33 3.57
N ARG A 58 -21.50 32.57 2.43
CA ARG A 58 -21.74 33.92 1.93
C ARG A 58 -22.21 34.73 3.12
N THR A 59 -21.60 35.88 3.34
CA THR A 59 -21.83 36.81 4.46
C THR A 59 -23.28 37.26 4.50
N VAL A 60 -24.19 36.37 4.83
CA VAL A 60 -25.53 36.68 5.29
C VAL A 60 -25.30 37.01 6.74
N MET A 61 -25.48 38.29 7.08
CA MET A 61 -25.53 38.79 8.44
C MET A 61 -26.57 37.98 9.23
N ARG A 62 -26.16 36.84 9.76
CA ARG A 62 -26.91 36.09 10.76
C ARG A 62 -26.69 36.86 12.05
N THR A 63 -27.68 37.65 12.42
CA THR A 63 -27.78 38.31 13.72
C THR A 63 -27.39 37.30 14.81
N HIS A 64 -26.22 37.49 15.41
CA HIS A 64 -25.69 36.60 16.42
C HIS A 64 -26.58 36.64 17.66
N LYS A 65 -27.29 35.54 17.96
CA LYS A 65 -27.69 35.27 19.34
C LYS A 65 -26.40 35.10 20.16
N PRO A 66 -26.22 35.77 21.31
CA PRO A 66 -25.02 35.64 22.10
C PRO A 66 -24.93 34.20 22.63
N ARG A 67 -24.08 33.38 22.01
CA ARG A 67 -23.61 32.13 22.61
C ARG A 67 -22.91 32.50 23.91
N LYS A 68 -23.38 31.94 25.03
CA LYS A 68 -22.73 32.05 26.34
C LYS A 68 -21.25 31.69 26.15
N LYS A 69 -20.37 32.65 26.47
CA LYS A 69 -18.93 32.43 26.53
C LYS A 69 -18.68 31.38 27.62
N VAL A 70 -18.50 30.13 27.23
CA VAL A 70 -17.71 29.20 28.04
C VAL A 70 -16.27 29.68 27.82
N ALA A 71 -15.88 30.68 28.61
CA ALA A 71 -14.54 31.20 28.60
C ALA A 71 -13.62 30.07 29.07
N SER A 72 -12.89 29.49 28.11
CA SER A 72 -11.50 29.03 28.21
C SER A 72 -10.85 29.00 29.61
N GLU A 73 -11.39 28.24 30.55
CA GLU A 73 -10.79 28.03 31.86
C GLU A 73 -9.49 27.22 31.75
N ILE A 74 -9.36 26.47 30.64
CA ILE A 74 -8.15 25.74 30.28
C ILE A 74 -6.99 26.67 29.90
N GLN A 75 -7.27 27.86 29.32
CA GLN A 75 -6.20 28.81 28.96
C GLN A 75 -5.64 29.58 30.17
N SER A 76 -6.41 29.74 31.25
CA SER A 76 -5.94 30.44 32.44
C SER A 76 -4.95 29.61 33.25
N LEU A 77 -5.09 28.29 33.30
CA LEU A 77 -4.23 27.44 34.13
C LEU A 77 -2.79 27.40 33.63
N TYR A 78 -2.59 27.33 32.30
CA TYR A 78 -1.25 27.38 31.69
C TYR A 78 -0.57 28.74 31.91
N ARG A 79 -1.32 29.85 31.81
CA ARG A 79 -0.80 31.19 32.10
C ARG A 79 -0.44 31.37 33.58
N GLN A 80 -1.23 30.77 34.46
CA GLN A 80 -1.05 30.90 35.91
C GLN A 80 0.15 30.09 36.40
N SER A 81 0.47 28.94 35.79
CA SER A 81 1.65 28.14 36.16
C SER A 81 2.97 28.85 35.86
N LEU A 82 2.99 29.77 34.90
CA LEU A 82 4.18 30.54 34.52
C LEU A 82 4.31 31.87 35.29
N GLN A 83 3.30 32.28 36.08
CA GLN A 83 3.30 33.56 36.82
C GLN A 83 3.46 34.81 35.93
N VAL A 84 3.03 34.72 34.68
CA VAL A 84 3.28 35.75 33.68
C VAL A 84 2.02 36.61 33.44
N GLY A 85 2.06 37.85 33.93
CA GLY A 85 0.99 38.84 33.71
C GLY A 85 0.96 39.42 32.28
N PRO A 86 -0.16 40.02 31.85
CA PRO A 86 -0.41 40.46 30.46
C PRO A 86 0.54 41.54 29.95
N ASP A 87 1.23 42.28 30.82
CA ASP A 87 2.17 43.36 30.45
C ASP A 87 3.64 43.04 30.78
N SER A 88 3.93 41.80 31.12
CA SER A 88 5.30 41.40 31.41
C SER A 88 6.11 41.23 30.12
N ALA A 89 7.31 41.80 30.10
CA ALA A 89 8.27 41.57 29.01
C ALA A 89 8.55 40.08 28.80
N ILE A 90 8.45 39.30 29.88
CA ILE A 90 8.58 37.84 29.91
C ILE A 90 7.47 37.17 29.09
N PHE A 91 6.22 37.64 29.17
CA PHE A 91 5.13 37.11 28.33
C PHE A 91 5.40 37.34 26.86
N ARG A 92 5.83 38.56 26.51
CA ARG A 92 6.11 38.93 25.12
C ARG A 92 7.24 38.07 24.56
N GLN A 93 8.31 37.87 25.33
CA GLN A 93 9.41 36.99 24.95
C GLN A 93 8.95 35.54 24.77
N PHE A 94 8.17 35.01 25.71
CA PHE A 94 7.63 33.65 25.63
C PHE A 94 6.75 33.44 24.40
N ILE A 95 5.87 34.40 24.09
CA ILE A 95 5.02 34.32 22.89
C ILE A 95 5.86 34.41 21.61
N SER A 96 6.87 35.29 21.57
CA SER A 96 7.78 35.37 20.43
C SER A 96 8.56 34.06 20.22
N GLU A 97 9.07 33.45 21.30
CA GLU A 97 9.77 32.17 21.26
C GLU A 97 8.87 31.05 20.76
N LYS A 98 7.64 30.95 21.28
CA LYS A 98 6.66 29.94 20.83
C LYS A 98 6.17 30.17 19.40
N LEU A 99 6.11 31.42 18.95
CA LEU A 99 5.77 31.76 17.57
C LEU A 99 6.89 31.34 16.61
N GLU A 100 8.15 31.56 16.98
CA GLU A 100 9.30 31.13 16.18
C GLU A 100 9.39 29.60 16.10
N GLU A 101 9.14 28.91 17.21
CA GLU A 101 9.02 27.44 17.25
C GLU A 101 7.95 26.94 16.29
N ALA A 102 6.75 27.54 16.32
CA ALA A 102 5.65 27.15 15.44
C ALA A 102 5.89 27.48 13.95
N ASN A 103 6.57 28.60 13.64
CA ASN A 103 6.86 28.99 12.26
C ASN A 103 7.93 28.11 11.60
N THR A 104 8.76 27.43 12.40
CA THR A 104 9.86 26.59 11.92
C THR A 104 9.49 25.10 12.00
N ASP A 105 8.27 24.77 12.39
CA ASP A 105 7.80 23.39 12.52
C ASP A 105 7.73 22.71 11.14
N PRO A 106 8.56 21.68 10.86
CA PRO A 106 8.54 20.98 9.57
C PRO A 106 7.37 20.00 9.43
N SER A 107 6.60 19.77 10.51
CA SER A 107 5.43 18.89 10.49
C SER A 107 4.18 19.57 9.92
N VAL A 108 4.27 20.86 9.60
CA VAL A 108 3.18 21.62 8.98
C VAL A 108 3.20 21.47 7.45
N PRO A 109 2.03 21.52 6.79
CA PRO A 109 1.94 21.42 5.33
C PRO A 109 2.66 22.57 4.59
N PRO A 110 3.00 22.39 3.30
CA PRO A 110 2.61 21.28 2.42
C PRO A 110 3.48 20.04 2.60
N TYR A 111 2.83 18.87 2.71
CA TYR A 111 3.52 17.59 2.67
C TYR A 111 3.94 17.24 1.25
N ASP A 112 4.96 16.41 1.12
CA ASP A 112 5.34 15.84 -0.17
C ASP A 112 4.25 14.90 -0.70
N SER A 113 3.94 15.02 -1.99
CA SER A 113 3.00 14.13 -2.68
C SER A 113 3.76 13.08 -3.49
N LEU A 114 3.34 11.83 -3.41
CA LEU A 114 3.80 10.78 -4.31
C LEU A 114 2.98 10.82 -5.60
N GLN A 115 3.65 10.75 -6.75
CA GLN A 115 3.01 10.55 -8.04
C GLN A 115 3.30 9.13 -8.52
N THR A 116 2.27 8.29 -8.56
CA THR A 116 2.40 6.93 -9.06
C THR A 116 2.31 6.94 -10.59
N TYR A 117 3.28 6.32 -11.25
CA TYR A 117 3.30 6.13 -12.70
C TYR A 117 3.21 4.63 -13.00
N ALA A 118 2.27 4.25 -13.86
CA ALA A 118 2.03 2.84 -14.23
C ALA A 118 1.92 2.66 -15.76
N PHE A 119 2.51 3.56 -16.54
CA PHE A 119 2.47 3.47 -17.99
C PHE A 119 3.45 2.40 -18.49
N GLU A 120 2.92 1.26 -18.92
CA GLU A 120 3.69 0.11 -19.42
C GLU A 120 4.18 0.29 -20.87
N GLY A 121 3.63 1.25 -21.60
CA GLY A 121 3.85 1.42 -23.03
C GLY A 121 2.67 0.94 -23.86
N THR A 122 2.86 0.91 -25.19
CA THR A 122 1.79 0.60 -26.15
C THR A 122 1.96 -0.76 -26.84
N GLY A 123 2.87 -1.60 -26.35
CA GLY A 123 3.08 -2.94 -26.91
C GLY A 123 3.60 -2.94 -28.36
N SER A 124 4.48 -2.01 -28.71
CA SER A 124 5.07 -1.94 -30.06
C SER A 124 5.86 -3.22 -30.37
N LEU A 125 5.68 -3.76 -31.57
CA LEU A 125 6.47 -4.89 -32.05
C LEU A 125 7.96 -4.51 -32.02
N ALA A 126 8.78 -5.37 -31.42
CA ALA A 126 10.22 -5.27 -31.58
C ALA A 126 10.52 -5.37 -33.08
N GLY A 127 11.28 -4.41 -33.61
CA GLY A 127 11.69 -4.43 -35.02
C GLY A 127 12.42 -5.72 -35.38
N SER A 128 12.75 -5.90 -36.66
CA SER A 128 13.47 -7.08 -37.11
C SER A 128 14.82 -7.24 -36.40
N LEU A 129 15.01 -8.36 -35.71
CA LEU A 129 16.28 -8.72 -35.07
C LEU A 129 17.21 -9.41 -36.07
N SER A 130 18.51 -9.21 -35.92
CA SER A 130 19.53 -9.90 -36.72
C SER A 130 19.51 -11.41 -36.45
N SER A 131 19.68 -12.21 -37.50
CA SER A 131 19.74 -13.68 -37.39
C SER A 131 21.11 -14.13 -36.86
N LEU A 132 21.11 -15.00 -35.84
CA LEU A 132 22.34 -15.51 -35.21
C LEU A 132 23.17 -16.45 -36.10
N GLY A 133 22.56 -17.04 -37.15
CA GLY A 133 23.20 -18.01 -38.05
C GLY A 133 23.94 -17.40 -39.24
N SER A 134 24.07 -16.07 -39.34
CA SER A 134 24.67 -15.44 -40.53
C SER A 134 26.19 -15.68 -40.65
N THR A 135 26.85 -16.24 -39.63
CA THR A 135 28.30 -16.51 -39.62
C THR A 135 28.66 -17.97 -39.92
N THR A 136 27.69 -18.89 -39.97
CA THR A 136 27.96 -20.33 -40.15
C THR A 136 28.04 -20.77 -41.61
N SER A 137 27.73 -19.89 -42.57
CA SER A 137 27.77 -20.21 -44.00
C SER A 137 29.19 -20.30 -44.58
N ASP A 138 30.20 -19.81 -43.85
CA ASP A 138 31.62 -19.86 -44.24
C ASP A 138 32.39 -21.01 -43.56
N MET A 139 31.70 -22.05 -43.08
CA MET A 139 32.38 -23.24 -42.60
C MET A 139 32.90 -24.07 -43.78
N ASP A 140 34.22 -24.31 -43.77
CA ASP A 140 34.95 -25.15 -44.71
C ASP A 140 34.30 -26.55 -44.74
N GLN A 141 33.81 -26.96 -45.91
CA GLN A 141 33.07 -28.22 -46.13
C GLN A 141 34.02 -29.43 -46.16
N SER A 142 35.04 -29.44 -45.30
CA SER A 142 36.00 -30.52 -45.15
C SER A 142 35.51 -31.54 -44.13
N TYR A 143 35.31 -32.78 -44.59
CA TYR A 143 34.77 -33.88 -43.79
C TYR A 143 35.79 -35.00 -43.54
N ASP A 144 37.09 -34.69 -43.62
CA ASP A 144 38.19 -35.67 -43.50
C ASP A 144 38.13 -36.44 -42.16
N TYR A 145 37.61 -35.82 -41.10
CA TYR A 145 37.45 -36.43 -39.77
C TYR A 145 36.48 -37.62 -39.74
N LEU A 146 35.63 -37.80 -40.74
CA LEU A 146 34.71 -38.95 -40.82
C LEU A 146 35.46 -40.28 -40.97
N ALA A 147 36.67 -40.27 -41.53
CA ALA A 147 37.50 -41.47 -41.67
C ALA A 147 37.91 -42.05 -40.31
N ASP A 148 38.09 -41.19 -39.30
CA ASP A 148 38.59 -41.56 -37.98
C ASP A 148 37.48 -41.98 -37.01
N TRP A 149 36.20 -41.76 -37.35
CA TRP A 149 35.05 -42.09 -36.49
C TRP A 149 34.70 -43.59 -36.47
N GLY A 150 35.38 -44.41 -37.26
CA GLY A 150 35.28 -45.87 -37.21
C GLY A 150 34.31 -46.48 -38.22
N PRO A 151 34.05 -47.80 -38.13
CA PRO A 151 33.48 -48.59 -39.22
C PRO A 151 32.06 -48.19 -39.62
N HIS A 152 31.28 -47.66 -38.68
CA HIS A 152 29.90 -47.22 -38.89
C HIS A 152 29.83 -45.99 -39.81
N PHE A 153 30.89 -45.17 -39.84
CA PHE A 153 30.96 -43.94 -40.63
C PHE A 153 31.68 -44.13 -41.97
N LYS A 154 32.16 -45.34 -42.30
CA LYS A 154 32.88 -45.62 -43.56
C LYS A 154 32.08 -45.25 -44.81
N GLN A 155 30.78 -45.47 -44.80
CA GLN A 155 29.92 -45.12 -45.93
C GLN A 155 29.83 -43.60 -46.11
N LEU A 156 29.71 -42.84 -45.02
CA LEU A 156 29.71 -41.37 -45.06
C LEU A 156 31.09 -40.84 -45.45
N ALA A 157 32.17 -41.36 -44.86
CA ALA A 157 33.54 -41.02 -45.25
C ALA A 157 33.78 -41.27 -46.75
N GLY A 158 33.33 -42.42 -47.27
CA GLY A 158 33.40 -42.70 -48.71
C GLY A 158 32.65 -41.69 -49.58
N MET A 159 31.46 -41.24 -49.14
CA MET A 159 30.67 -40.23 -49.86
C MET A 159 31.33 -38.85 -49.87
N TYR A 160 31.90 -38.41 -48.74
CA TYR A 160 32.41 -37.04 -48.60
C TYR A 160 33.93 -36.89 -48.88
N SER A 161 34.72 -37.96 -48.81
CA SER A 161 36.16 -37.93 -49.17
C SER A 161 36.42 -38.07 -50.68
N SER A 162 35.42 -38.49 -51.47
CA SER A 162 35.55 -38.74 -52.91
C SER A 162 35.66 -37.47 -53.77
N HIS A 163 35.44 -36.29 -53.20
CA HIS A 163 35.54 -35.02 -53.94
C HIS A 163 36.97 -34.46 -54.06
N ARG A 164 38.00 -35.21 -53.62
CA ARG A 164 39.40 -34.74 -53.57
C ARG A 164 40.35 -35.37 -54.59
N THR A 165 39.87 -36.24 -55.48
CA THR A 165 40.73 -36.95 -56.45
C THR A 165 40.30 -36.72 -57.91
N VAL A 166 40.33 -35.48 -58.37
CA VAL A 166 40.60 -35.16 -59.79
C VAL A 166 41.41 -33.86 -59.82
N GLY A 167 42.73 -33.98 -59.93
CA GLY A 167 43.63 -32.84 -60.01
C GLY A 167 45.06 -33.15 -59.58
N ASP A 168 45.69 -34.15 -60.20
CA ASP A 168 47.05 -34.12 -60.76
C ASP A 168 47.34 -35.44 -61.50
#